data_AF-A0A1N6X916-F1
#
_entry.id   AF-A0A1N6X916-F1
#
_cell.length_a   1.000
_cell.length_b   1.000
_cell.length_c   1.000
_cell.angle_alpha   90.00
_cell.angle_beta   90.00
_cell.angle_gamma   90.00
#
_symmetry.space_group_name_H-M   'P 1'
#
loop_
_entity.id
_entity.type
_entity.pdbx_description
1 polymer ?
#
loop_
_entity_poly.entity_id
_entity_poly.type
_entity_poly.pdbx_seq_one_letter_code
_entity_poly.pdbx_strand_id
1 'polypeptide(L)'
;MTKLRNCLDTVSIYVSTYKKYNQGSLFGKWFELSDYADYDEFLEAIKELHKDEEDPAFLFSDYECPKFIETLGLISESYLSKEIWICK
;
A
#
# COMPACT_ATOMS: atom_id res chain seq x y z
N MET A 1 -19.72 1.28 22.37
CA MET A 1 -19.76 0.35 21.23
C MET A 1 -18.33 0.03 20.86
N THR A 2 -17.85 -1.16 21.20
CA THR A 2 -16.51 -1.59 20.79
C THR A 2 -16.61 -1.92 19.30
N LYS A 3 -16.18 -1.00 18.42
CA LYS A 3 -16.01 -1.31 17.00
C LYS A 3 -15.06 -2.52 16.95
N LEU A 4 -15.47 -3.60 16.28
CA LEU A 4 -14.52 -4.61 15.84
C LEU A 4 -13.45 -3.84 15.06
N ARG A 5 -12.22 -3.81 15.58
CA ARG A 5 -11.12 -3.09 14.91
C ARG A 5 -10.81 -3.87 13.64
N ASN A 6 -10.89 -3.21 12.50
CA ASN A 6 -10.41 -3.80 11.27
C ASN A 6 -8.90 -3.98 11.44
N CYS A 7 -8.35 -5.14 11.09
CA CYS A 7 -6.90 -5.31 11.22
C CYS A 7 -6.13 -4.31 10.33
N LEU A 8 -6.77 -3.84 9.25
CA LEU A 8 -6.24 -2.87 8.30
C LEU A 8 -6.28 -1.43 8.79
N ASP A 9 -7.01 -1.11 9.88
CA ASP A 9 -7.05 0.25 10.47
C ASP A 9 -5.66 0.71 10.96
N THR A 10 -4.70 -0.22 11.03
CA THR A 10 -3.32 0.03 11.47
C THR A 10 -2.30 -0.44 10.43
N VAL A 11 -2.72 -0.65 9.18
CA VAL A 11 -1.84 -1.09 8.09
C VAL A 11 -1.75 0.01 7.04
N SER A 12 -0.54 0.51 6.84
CA SER A 12 -0.23 1.53 5.86
C SER A 12 0.95 1.11 4.99
N ILE A 13 0.92 1.51 3.72
CA ILE A 13 2.02 1.25 2.79
C ILE A 13 2.43 2.54 2.08
N TYR A 14 3.73 2.76 1.93
CA TYR A 14 4.27 3.86 1.16
C TYR A 14 4.54 3.41 -0.28
N VAL A 15 3.90 4.08 -1.23
CA VAL A 15 4.04 3.79 -2.66
C VAL A 15 4.71 4.95 -3.36
N SER A 16 5.77 4.65 -4.10
CA SER A 16 6.46 5.56 -5.03
C SER A 16 6.58 4.90 -6.40
N THR A 17 7.31 5.53 -7.34
CA THR A 17 7.61 4.94 -8.65
C THR A 17 9.10 4.89 -8.92
N TYR A 18 9.52 3.85 -9.64
CA TYR A 18 10.92 3.61 -9.98
C TYR A 18 11.53 4.76 -10.78
N LYS A 19 10.77 5.33 -11.73
CA LYS A 19 11.23 6.46 -12.55
C LYS A 19 11.48 7.71 -11.71
N LYS A 20 10.56 8.09 -10.81
CA LYS A 20 10.74 9.25 -9.92
C LYS A 20 11.91 9.02 -8.96
N TYR A 21 12.01 7.83 -8.37
CA TYR A 21 13.12 7.46 -7.50
C TYR A 21 14.48 7.60 -8.19
N ASN A 22 14.62 7.06 -9.40
CA ASN A 22 15.85 7.14 -10.19
C ASN A 22 16.21 8.57 -10.64
N GLN A 23 15.23 9.47 -10.68
CA GLN A 23 15.43 10.89 -10.96
C GLN A 23 15.78 11.69 -9.69
N GLY A 24 15.99 11.01 -8.55
CA GLY A 24 16.30 11.64 -7.27
C GLY A 24 15.06 12.20 -6.55
N SER A 25 13.86 11.83 -6.99
CA SER A 25 12.60 12.26 -6.37
C SER A 25 12.07 11.20 -5.42
N LEU A 26 11.87 11.58 -4.16
CA LEU A 26 11.19 10.77 -3.14
C LEU A 26 9.67 11.00 -3.16
N PHE A 27 9.11 11.29 -4.33
CA PHE A 27 7.67 11.50 -4.45
C PHE A 27 6.93 10.16 -4.36
N GLY A 28 5.98 10.12 -3.44
CA GLY A 28 5.12 8.99 -3.15
C GLY A 28 4.15 9.39 -2.04
N LYS A 29 3.33 8.45 -1.60
CA LYS A 29 2.33 8.70 -0.56
C LYS A 29 2.17 7.46 0.32
N TRP A 30 1.84 7.70 1.59
CA TRP A 30 1.31 6.69 2.49
C TRP A 30 -0.18 6.44 2.18
N PHE A 31 -0.54 5.15 2.10
CA PHE A 31 -1.88 4.67 1.84
C PHE A 31 -2.33 3.81 3.01
N GLU A 32 -3.41 4.21 3.70
CA GLU A 32 -4.06 3.39 4.72
C GLU A 32 -4.89 2.31 4.03
N LEU A 33 -4.60 1.03 4.26
CA LEU A 33 -5.26 -0.06 3.52
C LEU A 33 -6.73 -0.22 3.91
N SER A 34 -7.14 0.28 5.09
CA SER A 34 -8.54 0.33 5.52
C SER A 34 -9.42 1.19 4.62
N ASP A 35 -8.86 2.21 3.97
CA ASP A 35 -9.59 3.14 3.10
C ASP A 35 -10.09 2.48 1.81
N TYR A 36 -9.53 1.33 1.44
CA TYR A 36 -9.82 0.61 0.20
C TYR A 36 -10.58 -0.68 0.48
N ALA A 37 -11.66 -0.94 -0.26
CA ALA A 37 -12.47 -2.15 -0.16
C ALA A 37 -11.67 -3.41 -0.50
N ASP A 38 -10.82 -3.33 -1.51
CA ASP A 38 -10.00 -4.42 -2.02
C ASP A 38 -8.70 -3.91 -2.68
N TYR A 39 -7.93 -4.85 -3.21
CA TYR A 39 -6.67 -4.56 -3.90
C TYR A 39 -6.86 -3.75 -5.19
N ASP A 40 -7.99 -3.91 -5.90
CA ASP A 40 -8.22 -3.24 -7.17
C ASP A 40 -8.53 -1.75 -6.94
N GLU A 41 -9.34 -1.41 -5.93
CA GLU A 41 -9.58 -0.02 -5.54
C GLU A 41 -8.29 0.67 -5.06
N PHE A 42 -7.45 -0.03 -4.29
CA PHE A 42 -6.12 0.45 -3.94
C PHE A 42 -5.23 0.68 -5.17
N LEU A 43 -5.25 -0.25 -6.13
CA LEU A 43 -4.49 -0.15 -7.38
C LEU A 43 -4.94 1.04 -8.23
N GLU A 44 -6.23 1.34 -8.27
CA GLU A 44 -6.75 2.55 -8.93
C GLU A 44 -6.26 3.83 -8.24
N ALA A 45 -6.22 3.87 -6.91
CA ALA A 45 -5.75 5.02 -6.17
C ALA A 45 -4.26 5.31 -6.38
N ILE A 46 -3.39 4.28 -6.45
CA ILE A 46 -1.96 4.48 -6.76
C ILE A 46 -1.74 4.90 -8.21
N LYS A 47 -2.56 4.41 -9.16
CA LYS A 47 -2.54 4.85 -10.56
C LYS A 47 -2.93 6.31 -10.70
N GLU A 48 -3.96 6.75 -9.98
CA GLU A 48 -4.41 8.14 -9.98
C GLU A 48 -3.33 9.09 -9.40
N LEU A 49 -2.63 8.67 -8.33
CA LEU A 49 -1.52 9.44 -7.76
C LEU A 49 -0.37 9.65 -8.77
N HIS A 50 -0.08 8.64 -9.60
CA HIS A 50 1.01 8.63 -10.57
C HIS A 50 0.55 8.75 -12.02
N LYS A 51 -0.62 9.34 -12.27
CA LYS A 51 -1.19 9.50 -13.61
C LYS A 51 -0.38 10.39 -14.56
N ASP A 52 0.61 11.11 -14.02
CA ASP A 52 1.58 11.88 -14.79
C ASP A 52 2.64 11.00 -15.48
N GLU A 53 2.69 9.71 -15.17
CA GLU A 53 3.59 8.73 -15.76
C GLU A 53 2.82 7.78 -16.70
N GLU A 54 3.35 7.57 -17.91
CA GLU A 54 2.87 6.52 -18.80
C GLU A 54 3.41 5.18 -18.29
N ASP A 55 2.51 4.26 -17.91
CA ASP A 55 2.79 2.94 -17.31
C ASP A 55 3.74 3.00 -16.08
N PRO A 56 3.27 3.56 -14.94
CA PRO A 56 4.09 3.72 -13.74
C PRO A 56 4.54 2.38 -13.16
N ALA A 57 5.86 2.19 -13.06
CA ALA A 57 6.46 1.09 -12.31
C ALA A 57 6.43 1.39 -10.80
N PHE A 58 5.42 0.89 -10.11
CA PHE A 58 5.23 1.11 -8.66
C PHE A 58 6.31 0.44 -7.82
N LEU A 59 6.68 1.11 -6.73
CA LEU A 59 7.57 0.62 -5.69
C LEU A 59 6.86 0.70 -4.34
N PHE A 60 6.75 -0.43 -3.65
CA PHE A 60 6.37 -0.49 -2.25
C PHE A 60 7.61 -0.22 -1.40
N SER A 61 7.88 1.05 -1.10
CA SER A 61 9.17 1.45 -0.53
C SER A 61 9.24 1.31 0.99
N ASP A 62 8.10 1.34 1.68
CA ASP A 62 8.02 1.23 3.13
C ASP A 62 6.60 0.80 3.55
N TYR A 63 6.45 0.32 4.79
CA TYR A 63 5.15 -0.08 5.35
C TYR A 63 5.11 0.02 6.88
N GLU A 64 3.93 0.26 7.41
CA GLU A 64 3.65 0.19 8.84
C GLU A 64 2.53 -0.83 9.06
N CYS A 65 2.77 -1.84 9.89
CA CYS A 65 1.73 -2.82 10.22
C CYS A 65 1.95 -3.47 11.60
N PRO A 66 0.91 -4.10 12.18
CA PRO A 66 1.09 -4.95 13.34
C PRO A 66 1.98 -6.16 13.02
N LYS A 67 2.82 -6.56 13.97
CA LYS A 67 3.77 -7.68 13.83
C LYS A 67 3.15 -9.02 13.40
N PHE A 68 1.86 -9.25 13.71
CA PHE A 68 1.19 -10.46 13.26
C PHE A 68 0.92 -10.45 11.75
N ILE A 69 0.63 -9.30 11.13
CA ILE A 69 0.48 -9.14 9.67
C ILE A 69 1.82 -9.39 8.98
N GLU A 70 2.90 -8.82 9.53
CA GLU A 70 4.27 -9.06 9.07
C GLU A 70 4.61 -10.56 9.11
N THR A 71 4.25 -11.27 10.19
CA THR A 71 4.50 -12.70 10.35
C THR A 71 3.74 -13.57 9.34
N LEU A 72 2.59 -13.09 8.83
CA LEU A 72 1.84 -13.77 7.77
C LEU A 72 2.49 -13.61 6.38
N GLY A 73 3.48 -12.73 6.23
CA GLY A 73 4.15 -12.49 4.95
C GLY A 73 3.25 -11.82 3.91
N LEU A 74 2.23 -11.07 4.36
CA LEU A 74 1.27 -10.40 3.47
C LEU A 74 1.75 -9.06 2.93
N ILE A 75 2.78 -8.47 3.56
CA ILE A 75 3.36 -7.18 3.21
C ILE A 75 4.86 -7.20 3.46
N SER A 76 5.63 -6.54 2.59
CA SER A 76 7.05 -6.25 2.79
C SER A 76 7.44 -5.03 1.98
N GLU A 77 8.65 -4.52 2.22
CA GLU A 77 9.31 -3.65 1.24
C GLU A 77 9.42 -4.44 -0.08
N SER A 78 8.83 -3.92 -1.16
CA SER A 78 8.67 -4.54 -2.49
C SER A 78 7.48 -5.48 -2.73
N TYR A 79 6.65 -5.81 -1.74
CA TYR A 79 5.52 -6.72 -1.96
C TYR A 79 4.28 -6.41 -1.13
N LEU A 80 3.11 -6.57 -1.75
CA LEU A 80 1.81 -6.53 -1.09
C LEU A 80 0.92 -7.65 -1.64
N SER A 81 0.48 -8.55 -0.77
CA SER A 81 -0.47 -9.60 -1.12
C SER A 81 -1.89 -9.06 -1.13
N LYS A 82 -2.66 -9.37 -2.18
CA LYS A 82 -4.11 -9.10 -2.23
C LYS A 82 -4.89 -9.78 -1.10
N GLU A 83 -4.34 -10.85 -0.52
CA GLU A 83 -4.96 -11.59 0.58
C GLU A 83 -5.03 -10.78 1.88
N ILE A 84 -4.30 -9.66 1.99
CA ILE A 84 -4.37 -8.78 3.16
C ILE A 84 -5.78 -8.21 3.38
N TRP A 85 -6.58 -8.07 2.31
CA TRP A 85 -7.99 -7.65 2.40
C TRP A 85 -8.95 -8.76 2.85
N ILE A 86 -8.51 -10.02 2.93
CA ILE A 86 -9.32 -11.10 3.55
C ILE A 86 -9.48 -10.86 5.04
N CYS A 87 -8.58 -10.07 5.65
CA CYS A 87 -8.63 -9.74 7.06
C CYS A 87 -9.52 -8.50 7.37
N LYS A 88 -10.28 -8.00 6.38
CA LYS A 88 -11.21 -6.86 6.52
C LYS A 88 -12.53 -7.26 7.19
#